data_AF-A0A2D9KYI5-F1
#
_entry.id   AF-A0A2D9KYI5-F1
#
_cell.length_a   1.000
_cell.length_b   1.000
_cell.length_c   1.000
_cell.angle_alpha   90.00
_cell.angle_beta   90.00
_cell.angle_gamma   90.00
#
_symmetry.space_group_name_H-M   'P 1'
#
loop_
_entity.id
_entity.type
_entity.pdbx_description
1 polymer ?
#
loop_
_entity_poly.entity_id
_entity_poly.type
_entity_poly.pdbx_seq_one_letter_code
_entity_poly.pdbx_strand_id
1 'polypeptide(L)'
;MNSCSATCQEQSFKLGTKFPDVLYKVHDMQNKPSTQETLVNNLKRLMDMCEWEIKDLEKKSGVTARMIRYILSGERCPSIEIADKLAAAFNLTGWQLIMPQLMGDIKQMRHIEALIDNWNKADPDGKAFIEDAAKREATRKVSNGDSHAH
;
A
#
# COMPACT_ATOMS: atom_id res chain seq x y z
N MET A 1 27.26 38.35 43.32
CA MET A 1 26.32 37.42 43.99
C MET A 1 25.48 36.79 42.90
N ASN A 2 25.90 35.63 42.40
CA ASN A 2 25.23 34.90 41.32
C ASN A 2 24.65 33.62 41.91
N SER A 3 23.33 33.56 42.07
CA SER A 3 22.60 32.35 42.42
C SER A 3 21.83 31.89 41.19
N CYS A 4 22.40 30.90 40.50
CA CYS A 4 21.78 30.17 39.40
C CYS A 4 20.83 29.13 40.00
N SER A 5 19.52 29.30 39.81
CA SER A 5 18.48 28.43 40.35
C SER A 5 18.40 27.13 39.54
N ALA A 6 19.01 26.07 40.06
CA ALA A 6 18.93 24.71 39.53
C ALA A 6 17.64 24.01 40.01
N THR A 7 16.50 24.36 39.42
CA THR A 7 15.20 23.68 39.70
C THR A 7 14.31 23.54 38.48
N CYS A 8 14.89 23.43 37.28
CA CYS A 8 14.13 23.24 36.03
C CYS A 8 14.45 21.91 35.34
N GLN A 9 14.51 20.83 36.10
CA GLN A 9 14.52 19.45 35.59
C GLN A 9 13.62 18.61 36.50
N GLU A 10 12.86 17.68 35.90
CA GLU A 10 11.96 16.70 36.54
C GLU A 10 10.44 17.02 36.62
N GLN A 11 9.85 17.65 35.60
CA GLN A 11 8.40 17.55 35.37
C GLN A 11 8.02 17.11 33.96
N SER A 12 8.79 16.18 33.39
CA SER A 12 8.41 15.53 32.13
C SER A 12 8.44 14.03 32.33
N PHE A 13 7.43 13.34 31.80
CA PHE A 13 7.22 11.88 31.86
C PHE A 13 6.45 11.29 33.06
N LYS A 14 5.24 11.79 33.32
CA LYS A 14 4.13 10.92 33.79
C LYS A 14 2.81 11.23 33.07
N LEU A 15 2.85 11.44 31.75
CA LEU A 15 1.64 11.30 30.94
C LEU A 15 1.39 9.80 30.74
N GLY A 16 0.68 9.21 31.69
CA GLY A 16 0.04 7.91 31.51
C GLY A 16 -1.07 8.07 30.46
N THR A 17 -0.68 8.11 29.19
CA THR A 17 -1.63 7.93 28.10
C THR A 17 -2.12 6.50 28.20
N LYS A 18 -3.26 6.31 28.88
CA LYS A 18 -4.09 5.13 28.68
C LYS A 18 -4.52 5.20 27.22
N PHE A 19 -3.74 4.57 26.34
CA PHE A 19 -4.19 4.34 24.98
C PHE A 19 -5.52 3.60 25.12
N PRO A 20 -6.64 4.16 24.61
CA PRO A 20 -7.89 3.43 24.62
C PRO A 20 -7.61 2.12 23.91
N ASP A 21 -7.95 1.04 24.60
CA ASP A 21 -7.91 -0.33 24.12
C ASP A 21 -9.02 -0.48 23.07
N VAL A 22 -8.89 0.29 21.97
CA VAL A 22 -9.75 0.19 20.81
C VAL A 22 -9.32 -1.11 20.16
N LEU A 23 -10.00 -2.16 20.60
CA LEU A 23 -10.05 -3.52 20.09
C LEU A 23 -10.10 -3.53 18.56
N TYR A 24 -8.96 -3.37 17.90
CA TYR A 24 -8.72 -4.02 16.63
C TYR A 24 -8.71 -5.50 16.97
N LYS A 25 -9.81 -6.20 16.69
CA LYS A 25 -9.79 -7.67 16.66
C LYS A 25 -8.62 -8.05 15.75
N VAL A 26 -7.55 -8.54 16.35
CA VAL A 26 -6.40 -9.11 15.64
C VAL A 26 -6.93 -10.40 15.01
N HIS A 27 -7.62 -10.25 13.88
CA HIS A 27 -8.01 -11.36 13.04
C HIS A 27 -6.71 -11.99 12.54
N ASP A 28 -6.48 -13.23 12.97
CA ASP A 28 -5.47 -14.18 12.49
C ASP A 28 -4.09 -13.62 12.14
N MET A 29 -3.24 -13.49 13.16
CA MET A 29 -1.80 -13.25 12.99
C MET A 29 -1.02 -14.43 12.39
N GLN A 30 -1.67 -15.57 12.09
CA GLN A 30 -0.92 -16.82 11.88
C GLN A 30 -0.68 -17.25 10.43
N ASN A 31 -1.15 -16.54 9.40
CA ASN A 31 -0.82 -16.87 7.99
C ASN A 31 -0.77 -15.64 7.09
N LYS A 32 -0.02 -14.60 7.48
CA LYS A 32 0.29 -13.52 6.53
C LYS A 32 1.29 -14.06 5.51
N PRO A 33 1.00 -14.01 4.20
CA PRO A 33 1.98 -14.40 3.20
C PRO A 33 3.23 -13.54 3.38
N SER A 34 4.39 -14.15 3.15
CA SER A 34 5.63 -13.40 3.14
C SER A 34 5.57 -12.30 2.08
N THR A 35 6.41 -11.28 2.24
CA THR A 35 6.58 -10.21 1.24
C THR A 35 6.87 -10.78 -0.15
N GLN A 36 7.67 -11.84 -0.20
CA GLN A 36 8.02 -12.54 -1.43
C GLN A 36 6.80 -13.24 -2.04
N GLU A 37 6.06 -14.02 -1.25
CA GLU A 37 4.83 -14.69 -1.72
C GLU A 37 3.79 -13.68 -2.22
N THR A 38 3.65 -12.56 -1.52
CA THR A 38 2.74 -11.47 -1.91
C THR A 38 3.13 -10.91 -3.28
N LEU A 39 4.40 -10.59 -3.48
CA LEU A 39 4.90 -10.10 -4.76
C LEU A 39 4.68 -11.14 -5.88
N VAL A 40 4.95 -12.42 -5.63
CA VAL A 40 4.78 -13.49 -6.62
C VAL A 40 3.31 -13.64 -7.01
N ASN A 41 2.42 -13.65 -6.02
CA ASN A 41 0.98 -13.78 -6.26
C ASN A 41 0.42 -12.58 -7.02
N ASN A 42 0.85 -11.37 -6.64
CA ASN A 42 0.48 -10.14 -7.34
C ASN A 42 0.99 -10.15 -8.79
N LEU A 43 2.25 -10.54 -9.01
CA LEU A 43 2.85 -10.57 -10.34
C LEU A 43 2.15 -11.59 -11.25
N LYS A 44 1.84 -12.79 -10.76
CA LYS A 44 1.06 -13.80 -11.52
C LYS A 44 -0.30 -13.26 -11.91
N ARG A 45 -1.04 -12.69 -10.96
CA ARG A 45 -2.36 -12.11 -11.21
C ARG A 45 -2.31 -10.98 -12.25
N LEU A 46 -1.30 -10.12 -12.18
CA LEU A 46 -1.10 -9.05 -13.16
C LEU A 46 -0.80 -9.60 -14.56
N MET A 47 0.05 -10.63 -14.65
CA MET A 47 0.33 -11.31 -15.92
C MET A 47 -0.95 -11.95 -16.50
N ASP A 48 -1.75 -12.62 -15.66
CA ASP A 48 -3.01 -13.24 -16.07
C ASP A 48 -4.02 -12.19 -16.57
N MET A 49 -4.16 -11.06 -15.87
CA MET A 49 -5.06 -9.97 -16.26
C MET A 49 -4.67 -9.29 -17.57
N CYS A 50 -3.38 -9.28 -17.89
CA CYS A 50 -2.86 -8.70 -19.14
C CYS A 50 -2.67 -9.73 -20.25
N GLU A 51 -2.90 -11.02 -19.97
CA GLU A 51 -2.59 -12.14 -20.87
C GLU A 51 -1.11 -12.14 -21.32
N TRP A 52 -0.19 -11.79 -20.41
CA TRP A 52 1.23 -11.66 -20.71
C TRP A 52 2.01 -12.93 -20.39
N GLU A 53 2.91 -13.33 -21.30
CA GLU A 53 3.91 -14.33 -21.01
C GLU A 53 5.17 -13.69 -20.36
N ILE A 54 6.07 -14.54 -19.85
CA ILE A 54 7.36 -14.09 -19.29
C ILE A 54 8.17 -13.27 -20.30
N LYS A 55 8.07 -13.58 -21.60
CA LYS A 55 8.76 -12.84 -22.67
C LYS A 55 8.23 -11.41 -22.82
N ASP A 56 6.93 -11.22 -22.67
CA ASP A 56 6.32 -9.88 -22.73
C ASP A 56 6.75 -9.05 -21.54
N LEU A 57 6.72 -9.65 -20.34
CA LEU A 57 7.20 -9.00 -19.12
C LEU A 57 8.69 -8.66 -19.19
N GLU A 58 9.53 -9.54 -19.73
CA GLU A 58 10.96 -9.27 -19.98
C GLU A 58 11.14 -8.05 -20.88
N LYS A 59 10.43 -8.01 -22.01
CA LYS A 59 10.50 -6.90 -22.97
C LYS A 59 10.04 -5.57 -22.36
N LYS A 60 9.02 -5.60 -21.49
CA LYS A 60 8.45 -4.40 -20.87
C LYS A 60 9.24 -3.89 -19.66
N SER A 61 9.73 -4.80 -18.81
CA SER A 61 10.43 -4.46 -17.57
C SER A 61 11.95 -4.30 -17.75
N GLY A 62 12.52 -4.88 -18.81
CA GLY A 62 13.97 -4.98 -19.00
C GLY A 62 14.66 -5.95 -18.02
N VAL A 63 13.89 -6.74 -17.26
CA VAL A 63 14.41 -7.79 -16.38
C VAL A 63 14.49 -9.10 -17.16
N THR A 64 15.63 -9.80 -17.07
CA THR A 64 15.84 -11.03 -17.84
C THR A 64 14.82 -12.12 -17.49
N ALA A 65 14.39 -12.90 -18.49
CA ALA A 65 13.44 -13.99 -18.29
C ALA A 65 13.91 -15.01 -17.25
N ARG A 66 15.23 -15.23 -17.13
CA ARG A 66 15.81 -16.09 -16.09
C ARG A 66 15.54 -15.55 -14.69
N MET A 67 15.74 -14.26 -14.46
CA MET A 67 15.47 -13.63 -13.17
C MET A 67 13.97 -13.66 -12.86
N ILE A 68 13.11 -13.38 -13.84
CA ILE A 68 11.65 -13.45 -13.69
C ILE A 68 11.23 -14.86 -13.25
N ARG A 69 11.78 -15.92 -13.86
CA ARG A 69 11.49 -17.31 -13.47
C ARG A 69 11.87 -17.60 -12.02
N TYR A 70 13.07 -17.18 -11.58
CA TYR A 70 13.51 -17.37 -10.18
C TYR A 70 12.65 -16.62 -9.17
N ILE A 71 12.12 -15.46 -9.55
CA ILE A 71 11.19 -14.71 -8.70
C ILE A 71 9.85 -15.45 -8.65
N LEU A 72 9.28 -15.82 -9.80
CA LEU A 72 7.99 -16.51 -9.89
C LEU A 72 7.96 -17.89 -9.22
N SER A 73 9.11 -18.58 -9.15
CA SER A 73 9.26 -19.84 -8.41
C SER A 73 9.44 -19.65 -6.90
N GLY A 74 9.69 -18.41 -6.44
CA GLY A 74 9.99 -18.14 -5.03
C GLY A 74 11.42 -18.51 -4.62
N GLU A 75 12.29 -18.90 -5.56
CA GLU A 75 13.69 -19.22 -5.26
C GLU A 75 14.51 -17.98 -4.87
N ARG A 76 14.16 -16.80 -5.39
CA ARG A 76 14.84 -15.54 -5.09
C ARG A 76 13.88 -14.43 -4.71
N CYS A 77 14.26 -13.68 -3.68
CA CYS A 77 13.60 -12.43 -3.34
C CYS A 77 14.19 -11.31 -4.22
N PRO A 78 13.37 -10.57 -4.99
CA PRO A 78 13.87 -9.45 -5.76
C PRO A 78 14.33 -8.30 -4.86
N SER A 79 15.33 -7.55 -5.31
CA SER A 79 15.64 -6.25 -4.69
C SER A 79 14.54 -5.23 -5.02
N ILE A 80 14.54 -4.11 -4.30
CA ILE A 80 13.56 -3.02 -4.51
C ILE A 80 13.65 -2.51 -5.95
N GLU A 81 14.86 -2.37 -6.50
CA GLU A 81 15.07 -1.87 -7.87
C GLU A 81 14.53 -2.84 -8.92
N ILE A 82 14.59 -4.14 -8.66
CA ILE A 82 14.00 -5.15 -9.56
C ILE A 82 12.48 -5.15 -9.42
N ALA A 83 11.95 -5.03 -8.21
CA ALA A 83 10.51 -4.89 -7.98
C ALA A 83 9.94 -3.66 -8.69
N ASP A 84 10.63 -2.51 -8.64
CA ASP A 84 10.26 -1.29 -9.36
C ASP A 84 10.25 -1.49 -10.88
N LYS A 85 11.28 -2.15 -11.44
CA LYS A 85 11.31 -2.45 -12.88
C LYS A 85 10.16 -3.35 -13.33
N LEU A 86 9.83 -4.37 -12.54
CA LEU A 86 8.69 -5.26 -12.81
C LEU A 86 7.36 -4.50 -12.69
N ALA A 87 7.19 -3.69 -11.66
CA ALA A 87 6.00 -2.87 -11.43
C ALA A 87 5.79 -1.83 -12.54
N ALA A 88 6.88 -1.21 -13.01
CA ALA A 88 6.84 -0.20 -14.07
C ALA A 88 6.22 -0.74 -15.38
N ALA A 89 6.38 -2.03 -15.67
CA ALA A 89 5.73 -2.66 -16.82
C ALA A 89 4.20 -2.53 -16.78
N PHE A 90 3.62 -2.48 -15.58
CA PHE A 90 2.18 -2.35 -15.34
C PHE A 90 1.73 -0.92 -15.00
N ASN A 91 2.64 0.07 -15.11
CA ASN A 91 2.45 1.44 -14.59
C ASN A 91 2.21 1.49 -13.08
N LEU A 92 2.92 0.64 -12.34
CA LEU A 92 2.91 0.61 -10.88
C LEU A 92 4.29 0.95 -10.33
N THR A 93 4.32 1.25 -9.03
CA THR A 93 5.55 1.39 -8.23
C THR A 93 5.85 0.09 -7.49
N GLY A 94 7.12 -0.15 -7.13
CA GLY A 94 7.54 -1.41 -6.52
C GLY A 94 6.85 -1.70 -5.18
N TRP A 95 6.58 -0.69 -4.37
CA TRP A 95 5.84 -0.89 -3.11
C TRP A 95 4.39 -1.31 -3.35
N GLN A 96 3.71 -0.81 -4.39
CA GLN A 96 2.36 -1.24 -4.75
C GLN A 96 2.33 -2.72 -5.10
N LEU A 97 3.35 -3.21 -5.82
CA LEU A 97 3.48 -4.62 -6.18
C LEU A 97 3.67 -5.54 -4.96
N ILE A 98 4.25 -5.02 -3.88
CA ILE A 98 4.56 -5.78 -2.66
C ILE A 98 3.42 -5.73 -1.63
N MET A 99 2.46 -4.80 -1.77
CA MET A 99 1.35 -4.70 -0.83
C MET A 99 0.42 -5.92 -0.89
N PRO A 100 -0.02 -6.44 0.27
CA PRO A 100 -1.05 -7.47 0.31
C PRO A 100 -2.36 -6.91 -0.25
N GLN A 101 -3.08 -7.75 -0.98
CA GLN A 101 -4.35 -7.40 -1.64
C GLN A 101 -4.21 -6.29 -2.68
N LEU A 102 -3.44 -6.55 -3.75
CA LEU A 102 -3.45 -5.69 -4.92
C LEU A 102 -4.89 -5.52 -5.42
N MET A 103 -5.41 -4.29 -5.35
CA MET A 103 -6.77 -3.98 -5.76
C MET A 103 -6.97 -4.40 -7.22
N GLY A 104 -8.07 -5.09 -7.52
CA GLY A 104 -8.30 -5.73 -8.81
C GLY A 104 -8.40 -4.76 -9.99
N ASP A 105 -8.50 -3.46 -9.74
CA ASP A 105 -8.52 -2.44 -10.78
C ASP A 105 -7.22 -1.63 -10.78
N ILE A 106 -6.24 -2.12 -11.56
CA ILE A 106 -4.95 -1.47 -11.79
C ILE A 106 -5.14 -0.02 -12.27
N LYS A 107 -6.23 0.27 -13.00
CA LYS A 107 -6.51 1.61 -13.51
C LYS A 107 -6.78 2.61 -12.39
N GLN A 108 -7.32 2.14 -11.26
CA GLN A 108 -7.59 2.98 -10.10
C GLN A 108 -6.31 3.40 -9.36
N MET A 109 -5.19 2.70 -9.55
CA MET A 109 -3.95 2.99 -8.80
C MET A 109 -3.34 4.34 -9.16
N ARG A 110 -3.54 4.84 -10.39
CA ARG A 110 -3.14 6.21 -10.76
C ARG A 110 -3.85 7.28 -9.93
N HIS A 111 -5.10 7.03 -9.56
CA HIS A 111 -5.84 7.95 -8.70
C HIS A 111 -5.33 7.94 -7.26
N ILE A 112 -4.79 6.82 -6.79
CA ILE A 112 -4.19 6.71 -5.46
C ILE A 112 -2.93 7.58 -5.35
N GLU A 113 -2.07 7.59 -6.37
CA GLU A 113 -0.88 8.46 -6.37
C GLU A 113 -1.25 9.94 -6.31
N ALA A 114 -2.24 10.35 -7.11
CA ALA A 114 -2.76 11.71 -7.06
C ALA A 114 -3.37 12.04 -5.69
N LEU A 115 -4.07 11.10 -5.06
CA LEU A 115 -4.62 11.28 -3.69
C LEU A 115 -3.50 11.46 -2.66
N ILE A 116 -2.44 10.66 -2.72
CA ILE A 116 -1.28 10.78 -1.81
C ILE A 116 -0.58 12.12 -2.01
N ASP A 117 -0.34 12.53 -3.26
CA ASP A 117 0.31 13.81 -3.57
C ASP A 117 -0.54 15.00 -3.09
N ASN A 118 -1.85 14.99 -3.38
CA ASN A 118 -2.78 16.00 -2.90
C ASN A 118 -2.86 16.03 -1.37
N TRP A 119 -2.87 14.87 -0.71
CA TRP A 119 -2.83 14.78 0.76
C TRP A 119 -1.57 15.40 1.34
N ASN A 120 -0.40 15.12 0.76
CA ASN A 120 0.86 15.69 1.23
C ASN A 120 0.91 17.21 1.09
N LYS A 121 0.28 17.75 0.05
CA LYS A 121 0.17 19.19 -0.21
C LYS A 121 -0.90 19.90 0.61
N ALA A 122 -1.88 19.17 1.14
CA ALA A 122 -2.97 19.73 1.93
C ALA A 122 -2.49 20.25 3.29
N ASP A 123 -3.11 21.35 3.73
CA ASP A 123 -2.97 21.89 5.08
C ASP A 123 -3.77 21.06 6.11
N PRO A 124 -3.67 21.36 7.41
CA PRO A 124 -4.36 20.57 8.43
C PRO A 124 -5.89 20.50 8.24
N ASP A 125 -6.53 21.60 7.84
CA ASP A 125 -7.97 21.65 7.61
C ASP A 125 -8.37 20.83 6.37
N GLY A 126 -7.61 20.92 5.28
CA GLY A 126 -7.79 20.11 4.08
C GLY A 126 -7.63 18.62 4.34
N LYS A 127 -6.65 18.22 5.16
CA LYS A 127 -6.47 16.82 5.58
C LYS A 127 -7.66 16.32 6.39
N ALA A 128 -8.13 17.11 7.36
CA ALA A 128 -9.32 16.76 8.13
C ALA A 128 -10.56 16.59 7.24
N PHE A 129 -10.72 17.46 6.24
CA PHE A 129 -11.80 17.36 5.26
C PHE A 129 -11.70 16.08 4.40
N ILE A 130 -10.51 15.76 3.88
CA ILE A 130 -10.29 14.54 3.09
C ILE A 130 -10.59 13.29 3.94
N GLU A 131 -10.18 13.28 5.20
CA GLU A 131 -10.44 12.17 6.11
C GLU A 131 -11.93 11.99 6.40
N ASP A 132 -12.67 13.07 6.65
CA ASP A 132 -14.11 13.02 6.88
C ASP A 132 -14.87 12.56 5.62
N ALA A 133 -14.51 13.10 4.46
CA ALA A 133 -15.06 12.67 3.18
C ALA A 133 -14.80 11.18 2.93
N ALA A 134 -13.58 10.69 3.18
CA ALA A 134 -13.24 9.28 3.03
C ALA A 134 -14.05 8.38 3.97
N LYS A 135 -14.22 8.77 5.25
CA LYS A 135 -15.07 8.05 6.22
C LYS A 135 -16.53 7.98 5.77
N ARG A 136 -17.06 9.11 5.29
CA ARG A 136 -18.44 9.20 4.81
C ARG A 136 -18.67 8.28 3.61
N GLU A 137 -17.78 8.32 2.60
CA GLU A 137 -17.95 7.48 1.41
C GLU A 137 -17.65 6.00 1.69
N ALA A 138 -16.75 5.65 2.62
CA ALA A 138 -16.46 4.24 2.96
C ALA A 138 -17.67 3.49 3.55
N THR A 139 -18.58 4.21 4.22
CA THR A 139 -19.81 3.62 4.80
C THR A 139 -21.00 3.65 3.85
N ARG A 140 -20.85 4.29 2.69
CA ARG A 140 -21.91 4.42 1.70
C ARG A 140 -22.18 3.05 1.07
N LYS A 141 -23.30 2.43 1.44
CA LYS A 141 -23.81 1.25 0.73
C LYS A 141 -24.11 1.69 -0.70
N VAL A 142 -23.43 1.07 -1.67
CA VAL A 142 -23.83 1.18 -3.07
C VAL A 142 -25.19 0.51 -3.16
N SER A 143 -26.26 1.31 -3.17
CA SER A 143 -27.57 0.83 -3.57
C SER A 143 -27.45 0.47 -5.05
N ASN A 144 -27.19 -0.79 -5.35
CA ASN A 144 -27.30 -1.31 -6.71
C ASN A 144 -28.76 -1.13 -7.15
N GLY A 145 -29.04 0.01 -7.78
CA GLY A 145 -30.33 0.29 -8.40
C GLY A 145 -30.44 -0.55 -9.66
N ASP A 146 -31.44 -1.43 -9.67
CA ASP A 146 -31.98 -2.09 -10.83
C ASP A 146 -32.16 -1.11 -12.01
N SER A 147 -31.64 -1.48 -13.18
CA SER A 147 -32.07 -0.91 -14.46
C SER A 147 -31.88 -1.98 -15.55
N HIS A 148 -32.64 -3.05 -15.42
CA HIS A 148 -33.00 -3.93 -16.53
C HIS A 148 -34.49 -3.66 -16.85
N ALA A 149 -34.73 -2.69 -17.71
CA ALA A 149 -35.95 -2.43 -18.49
C ALA A 149 -35.59 -1.22 -19.39
N HIS A 150 -35.60 -1.24 -20.72
CA HIS A 150 -36.28 -2.04 -21.73
C HIS A 150 -35.37 -2.25 -22.94
#